data_AF-A0A2D7VZY2-F1
#
_entry.id   AF-A0A2D7VZY2-F1
#
_cell.length_a   1.000
_cell.length_b   1.000
_cell.length_c   1.000
_cell.angle_alpha   90.00
_cell.angle_beta   90.00
_cell.angle_gamma   90.00
#
_symmetry.space_group_name_H-M   'P 1'
#
loop_
_entity.id
_entity.type
_entity.pdbx_description
1 polymer ?
#
loop_
_entity_poly.entity_id
_entity_poly.type
_entity_poly.pdbx_seq_one_letter_code
_entity_poly.pdbx_strand_id
1 'polypeptide(L)'
;MVAIGRTSHAIFFDGVSDSILIPQGRFTKVGQETPDGTKTGLGILNKTGHGTDDKTKVSKKGDTGLCIEAWVVPDCGGVVAHREGQFTLEFGTVDSPGPVKFSAFFDTPNGIKKHVLSSASDAGSRWDGIIFPEQEHGGIHDSYNRYDTSNYGDATNLNFNHRPLYHIVAGVTQENMFVFVNGKVIVSESIDKASRLAKNSNHIYLGGKGGEFRGAMEAIHISRQFDNNMISSSVPLLTGNSTALYRFEEPLDIVSETYQLTALGSDSSTPYSVASDGSTTTITISTTDAQNLATKLTGITQTSGTVTFTSSPYSMGNYKVIDYYTSPGSKSTLAIPHTPYNLLINPGAINRNTHKPNQSPPERVRLESINVSTGVLTVSSIHLDFVNGTNGKRGLLHSRTADVDDYFVVVASDLLIDNGTGRPYQPPHYNSQVIDRTGQMVIDESTLEQHGLMYSSQMATTTTHPNNPFAVVWPSSIDELFQIGHSGRHAYSHIDGHEYMRKFPNPMSLVIDQQIGGAADIVSLSYDNTAPNVDRFFTPNALADFYNTPSQISISAAVNSSPASFVVGNGLPESKEQIIAIGGTDFDFKPFMLKGPVPELDDINDDTRNYHLRPETESRIALLKVPTLGSTHNLAPY
;
A
#
# COMPACT_ATOMS: atom_id res chain seq x y z
N MET A 1 -22.20 -6.76 -20.74
CA MET A 1 -21.49 -5.47 -20.87
C MET A 1 -21.02 -5.02 -19.50
N VAL A 2 -19.82 -4.48 -19.38
CA VAL A 2 -19.20 -3.99 -18.13
C VAL A 2 -18.57 -2.62 -18.36
N ALA A 3 -18.66 -1.75 -17.35
CA ALA A 3 -17.99 -0.45 -17.34
C ALA A 3 -16.63 -0.59 -16.64
N ILE A 4 -15.62 0.10 -17.16
CA ILE A 4 -14.25 0.12 -16.62
C ILE A 4 -13.80 1.57 -16.49
N GLY A 5 -13.40 1.98 -15.29
CA GLY A 5 -12.76 3.28 -15.05
C GLY A 5 -11.34 3.35 -15.63
N ARG A 6 -10.77 4.55 -15.76
CA ARG A 6 -9.39 4.69 -16.27
C ARG A 6 -8.30 4.62 -15.22
N THR A 7 -8.61 4.97 -13.99
CA THR A 7 -7.64 5.03 -12.90
C THR A 7 -8.10 4.17 -11.74
N SER A 8 -7.15 3.54 -11.09
CA SER A 8 -7.27 2.94 -9.77
C SER A 8 -5.98 3.24 -9.03
N HIS A 9 -6.04 3.35 -7.71
CA HIS A 9 -4.87 3.64 -6.88
C HIS A 9 -4.73 2.62 -5.75
N ALA A 10 -3.52 2.50 -5.23
CA ALA A 10 -3.22 1.62 -4.12
C ALA A 10 -2.21 2.26 -3.16
N ILE A 11 -2.09 1.66 -1.99
CA ILE A 11 -1.03 1.97 -1.02
C ILE A 11 -0.07 0.80 -0.95
N PHE A 12 1.18 1.03 -1.33
CA PHE A 12 2.30 0.13 -1.12
C PHE A 12 2.88 0.32 0.28
N PHE A 13 3.11 -0.79 0.97
CA PHE A 13 3.74 -0.86 2.28
C PHE A 13 5.15 -1.46 2.11
N ASP A 14 6.15 -0.74 2.62
CA ASP A 14 7.56 -1.09 2.50
C ASP A 14 7.98 -2.36 3.27
N GLY A 15 7.18 -2.84 4.22
CA GLY A 15 7.58 -3.91 5.13
C GLY A 15 8.60 -3.48 6.18
N VAL A 16 8.78 -2.18 6.41
CA VAL A 16 9.71 -1.63 7.41
C VAL A 16 9.01 -0.65 8.34
N SER A 17 8.40 0.38 7.78
CA SER A 17 7.92 1.52 8.54
C SER A 17 6.50 1.93 8.18
N ASP A 18 5.93 1.50 7.06
CA ASP A 18 4.61 1.95 6.64
C ASP A 18 3.47 1.27 7.41
N SER A 19 2.41 2.05 7.67
CA SER A 19 1.19 1.64 8.36
C SER A 19 0.09 2.67 8.14
N ILE A 20 -1.17 2.23 8.11
CA ILE A 20 -2.33 3.11 8.20
C ILE A 20 -3.01 2.88 9.54
N LEU A 21 -3.08 3.95 10.33
CA LEU A 21 -3.76 3.98 11.61
C LEU A 21 -5.16 4.54 11.44
N ILE A 22 -6.16 3.81 11.92
CA ILE A 22 -7.56 4.24 11.97
C ILE A 22 -7.91 4.50 13.44
N PRO A 23 -7.97 5.77 13.87
CA PRO A 23 -8.33 6.13 15.23
C PRO A 23 -9.73 5.62 15.60
N GLN A 24 -9.93 5.24 16.87
CA GLN A 24 -11.19 4.70 17.39
C GLN A 24 -11.61 5.47 18.64
N GLY A 25 -12.92 5.64 18.86
CA GLY A 25 -13.48 6.37 20.01
C GLY A 25 -13.86 7.83 19.71
N ARG A 26 -13.89 8.70 20.74
CA ARG A 26 -14.35 10.11 20.67
C ARG A 26 -13.55 11.02 19.72
N PHE A 27 -12.41 10.55 19.21
CA PHE A 27 -11.49 11.33 18.39
C PHE A 27 -11.56 10.99 16.89
N THR A 28 -12.66 10.37 16.43
CA THR A 28 -12.98 10.28 15.00
C THR A 28 -13.12 11.65 14.34
N LYS A 29 -13.32 12.72 15.13
CA LYS A 29 -13.28 14.14 14.70
C LYS A 29 -12.35 14.96 15.63
N VAL A 30 -11.82 16.07 15.12
CA VAL A 30 -10.65 16.83 15.60
C VAL A 30 -10.80 17.37 17.04
N GLY A 31 -10.55 16.52 18.05
CA GLY A 31 -10.51 16.90 19.47
C GLY A 31 -11.89 16.99 20.14
N GLN A 32 -11.95 16.76 21.47
CA GLN A 32 -13.15 17.00 22.27
C GLN A 32 -13.06 18.39 22.92
N GLU A 33 -14.11 19.21 22.82
CA GLU A 33 -14.24 20.43 23.63
C GLU A 33 -14.64 20.08 25.06
N THR A 34 -13.93 20.65 26.02
CA THR A 34 -14.34 20.69 27.42
C THR A 34 -15.53 21.63 27.55
N PRO A 35 -16.31 21.52 28.63
CA PRO A 35 -17.35 22.49 28.96
C PRO A 35 -16.85 23.95 29.03
N ASP A 36 -15.55 24.13 29.23
CA ASP A 36 -14.89 25.44 29.33
C ASP A 36 -14.42 26.00 27.97
N GLY A 37 -14.77 25.34 26.85
CA GLY A 37 -14.37 25.76 25.50
C GLY A 37 -12.90 25.50 25.16
N THR A 38 -12.18 24.74 25.99
CA THR A 38 -10.81 24.28 25.71
C THR A 38 -10.82 22.88 25.10
N LYS A 39 -9.78 22.46 24.36
CA LYS A 39 -9.70 21.08 23.85
C LYS A 39 -9.14 20.16 24.95
N THR A 40 -9.72 18.98 25.14
CA THR A 40 -9.21 17.99 26.13
C THR A 40 -7.80 17.54 25.73
N GLY A 41 -6.86 17.40 26.67
CA GLY A 41 -5.47 16.97 26.37
C GLY A 41 -5.25 15.45 26.30
N LEU A 42 -6.30 14.65 26.04
CA LEU A 42 -6.19 13.19 25.96
C LEU A 42 -5.55 12.78 24.63
N GLY A 43 -4.52 11.94 24.67
CA GLY A 43 -3.81 11.51 23.46
C GLY A 43 -4.72 10.76 22.49
N ILE A 44 -4.68 11.13 21.20
CA ILE A 44 -5.55 10.53 20.18
C ILE A 44 -5.02 9.15 19.74
N LEU A 45 -3.70 8.93 19.80
CA LEU A 45 -3.01 7.69 19.41
C LEU A 45 -2.31 6.97 20.59
N ASN A 46 -2.69 7.29 21.84
CA ASN A 46 -2.03 6.72 23.02
C ASN A 46 -2.43 5.24 23.23
N LYS A 47 -1.53 4.37 23.72
CA LYS A 47 -1.80 2.93 23.93
C LYS A 47 -2.87 2.62 24.98
N THR A 48 -3.29 3.58 25.80
CA THR A 48 -4.26 3.36 26.89
C THR A 48 -5.30 4.47 26.99
N GLY A 49 -6.57 4.08 27.10
CA GLY A 49 -7.69 4.96 27.42
C GLY A 49 -8.24 5.73 26.23
N HIS A 50 -9.15 5.11 25.47
CA HIS A 50 -9.86 5.75 24.36
C HIS A 50 -11.32 6.01 24.79
N GLY A 51 -11.78 7.25 24.65
CA GLY A 51 -13.02 7.76 25.24
C GLY A 51 -14.28 6.87 25.08
N THR A 52 -15.27 7.11 25.94
CA THR A 52 -16.46 6.26 26.14
C THR A 52 -17.49 6.25 25.01
N ASP A 53 -17.16 6.70 23.80
CA ASP A 53 -18.16 6.75 22.71
C ASP A 53 -18.28 5.38 22.04
N ASP A 54 -19.42 4.73 22.27
CA ASP A 54 -19.77 3.42 21.73
C ASP A 54 -20.52 3.52 20.38
N LYS A 55 -20.77 4.73 19.86
CA LYS A 55 -21.57 4.94 18.65
C LYS A 55 -20.77 4.94 17.35
N THR A 56 -19.48 5.25 17.36
CA THR A 56 -18.64 5.44 16.17
C THR A 56 -17.42 4.51 16.15
N LYS A 57 -17.63 3.19 16.08
CA LYS A 57 -16.53 2.21 15.99
C LYS A 57 -16.73 1.30 14.78
N VAL A 58 -15.65 1.05 14.03
CA VAL A 58 -15.53 -0.13 13.17
C VAL A 58 -15.53 -1.35 14.10
N SER A 59 -16.55 -2.21 13.98
CA SER A 59 -16.92 -3.24 14.96
C SER A 59 -17.20 -2.67 16.36
N LYS A 60 -18.49 -2.45 16.67
CA LYS A 60 -18.94 -1.95 17.96
C LYS A 60 -18.80 -3.01 19.05
N LYS A 61 -18.80 -2.53 20.28
CA LYS A 61 -18.74 -3.35 21.50
C LYS A 61 -19.90 -4.34 21.53
N GLY A 62 -19.60 -5.63 21.41
CA GLY A 62 -20.59 -6.71 21.44
C GLY A 62 -21.30 -7.01 20.11
N ASP A 63 -20.75 -6.53 18.99
CA ASP A 63 -21.23 -6.93 17.66
C ASP A 63 -21.19 -8.46 17.50
N THR A 64 -22.24 -8.99 16.89
CA THR A 64 -22.40 -10.43 16.61
C THR A 64 -21.72 -10.87 15.32
N GLY A 65 -21.18 -9.93 14.55
CA GLY A 65 -20.53 -10.20 13.28
C GLY A 65 -19.51 -9.14 12.90
N LEU A 66 -18.59 -9.55 12.04
CA LEU A 66 -17.55 -8.74 11.42
C LEU A 66 -17.20 -9.39 10.11
N CYS A 67 -17.07 -8.62 9.04
CA CYS A 67 -16.54 -9.09 7.78
C CYS A 67 -15.53 -8.07 7.26
N ILE A 68 -14.36 -8.56 6.88
CA ILE A 68 -13.26 -7.79 6.30
C ILE A 68 -13.05 -8.33 4.90
N GLU A 69 -13.31 -7.49 3.91
CA GLU A 69 -13.02 -7.70 2.50
C GLU A 69 -11.78 -6.86 2.14
N ALA A 70 -10.79 -7.48 1.50
CA ALA A 70 -9.52 -6.85 1.17
C ALA A 70 -9.05 -7.26 -0.22
N TRP A 71 -8.50 -6.29 -0.96
CA TRP A 71 -7.86 -6.46 -2.25
C TRP A 71 -6.38 -6.14 -2.10
N VAL A 72 -5.52 -7.15 -2.24
CA VAL A 72 -4.09 -7.04 -1.92
C VAL A 72 -3.21 -7.67 -2.98
N VAL A 73 -2.06 -7.05 -3.21
CA VAL A 73 -0.96 -7.55 -4.04
C VAL A 73 0.23 -7.78 -3.10
N PRO A 74 0.35 -8.96 -2.47
CA PRO A 74 1.43 -9.21 -1.52
C PRO A 74 2.76 -9.37 -2.27
N ASP A 75 3.83 -8.72 -1.81
CA ASP A 75 5.18 -9.09 -2.26
C ASP A 75 5.55 -10.44 -1.62
N CYS A 76 5.58 -10.47 -0.28
CA CYS A 76 5.48 -11.69 0.52
C CYS A 76 4.20 -11.69 1.38
N GLY A 77 3.67 -10.51 1.69
CA GLY A 77 2.42 -10.32 2.43
C GLY A 77 2.64 -9.93 3.89
N GLY A 78 1.79 -10.45 4.79
CA GLY A 78 1.81 -10.15 6.23
C GLY A 78 0.45 -9.68 6.76
N VAL A 79 0.45 -8.75 7.71
CA VAL A 79 -0.76 -8.26 8.40
C VAL A 79 -1.56 -7.31 7.49
N VAL A 80 -2.73 -7.73 7.02
CA VAL A 80 -3.63 -6.90 6.21
C VAL A 80 -4.41 -5.93 7.09
N ALA A 81 -5.07 -6.44 8.13
CA ALA A 81 -5.87 -5.64 9.05
C ALA A 81 -5.77 -6.17 10.48
N HIS A 82 -5.54 -5.28 11.44
CA HIS A 82 -5.29 -5.66 12.83
C HIS A 82 -6.00 -4.72 13.80
N ARG A 83 -6.66 -5.30 14.81
CA ARG A 83 -7.09 -4.61 16.02
C ARG A 83 -6.66 -5.42 17.23
N GLU A 84 -5.69 -4.89 17.97
CA GLU A 84 -5.11 -5.54 19.13
C GLU A 84 -6.20 -5.99 20.12
N GLY A 85 -6.25 -7.29 20.44
CA GLY A 85 -7.22 -7.87 21.35
C GLY A 85 -8.64 -8.06 20.79
N GLN A 86 -8.84 -7.92 19.47
CA GLN A 86 -10.12 -8.23 18.83
C GLN A 86 -9.97 -9.13 17.60
N PHE A 87 -9.19 -8.70 16.58
CA PHE A 87 -8.99 -9.50 15.37
C PHE A 87 -7.65 -9.20 14.69
N THR A 88 -7.18 -10.15 13.89
CA THR A 88 -6.07 -9.98 12.94
C THR A 88 -6.36 -10.79 11.68
N LEU A 89 -6.27 -10.16 10.51
CA LEU A 89 -6.25 -10.79 9.20
C LEU A 89 -4.83 -10.68 8.62
N GLU A 90 -4.25 -11.82 8.26
CA GLU A 90 -2.93 -11.94 7.64
C GLU A 90 -3.05 -12.70 6.32
N PHE A 91 -2.24 -12.32 5.35
CA PHE A 91 -2.14 -12.99 4.05
C PHE A 91 -0.67 -13.09 3.65
N GLY A 92 -0.09 -14.29 3.73
CA GLY A 92 1.35 -14.47 3.62
C GLY A 92 2.10 -14.06 4.89
N THR A 93 3.42 -13.97 4.82
CA THR A 93 4.26 -13.37 5.87
C THR A 93 5.16 -12.30 5.28
N VAL A 94 5.68 -11.40 6.12
CA VAL A 94 6.53 -10.29 5.63
C VAL A 94 7.87 -10.79 5.03
N ASP A 95 8.28 -12.01 5.38
CA ASP A 95 9.57 -12.62 5.06
C ASP A 95 9.49 -13.86 4.15
N SER A 96 8.29 -14.35 3.85
CA SER A 96 8.09 -15.48 2.96
C SER A 96 6.63 -15.59 2.53
N PRO A 97 6.33 -16.27 1.42
CA PRO A 97 4.96 -16.72 1.23
C PRO A 97 4.53 -17.62 2.38
N GLY A 98 3.28 -17.45 2.80
CA GLY A 98 2.74 -18.07 3.99
C GLY A 98 1.22 -18.20 3.95
N PRO A 99 0.60 -18.76 4.99
CA PRO A 99 -0.83 -18.99 4.99
C PRO A 99 -1.63 -17.69 4.97
N VAL A 100 -2.89 -17.78 4.53
CA VAL A 100 -3.91 -16.84 5.00
C VAL A 100 -4.31 -17.24 6.41
N LYS A 101 -4.30 -16.27 7.33
CA LYS A 101 -4.69 -16.47 8.73
C LYS A 101 -5.71 -15.44 9.14
N PHE A 102 -6.75 -15.89 9.82
CA PHE A 102 -7.69 -15.01 10.49
C PHE A 102 -7.77 -15.42 11.96
N SER A 103 -7.52 -14.46 12.86
CA SER A 103 -7.61 -14.64 14.30
C SER A 103 -8.68 -13.72 14.85
N ALA A 104 -9.53 -14.21 15.74
CA ALA A 104 -10.54 -13.41 16.44
C ALA A 104 -10.66 -13.81 17.92
N PHE A 105 -10.85 -12.82 18.78
CA PHE A 105 -11.11 -13.00 20.20
C PHE A 105 -12.60 -12.89 20.48
N PHE A 106 -13.12 -13.78 21.33
CA PHE A 106 -14.53 -13.87 21.67
C PHE A 106 -14.75 -13.84 23.18
N ASP A 107 -15.70 -13.03 23.61
CA ASP A 107 -16.29 -13.12 24.95
C ASP A 107 -17.20 -14.36 24.98
N THR A 108 -16.87 -15.33 25.84
CA THR A 108 -17.67 -16.53 26.10
C THR A 108 -18.10 -16.58 27.58
N PRO A 109 -19.08 -17.41 27.96
CA PRO A 109 -19.42 -17.62 29.37
C PRO A 109 -18.24 -18.04 30.25
N ASN A 110 -17.21 -18.64 29.66
CA ASN A 110 -16.01 -19.14 30.34
C ASN A 110 -14.81 -18.17 30.25
N GLY A 111 -15.02 -16.94 29.78
CA GLY A 111 -13.97 -15.93 29.58
C GLY A 111 -13.64 -15.67 28.10
N ILE A 112 -12.52 -15.00 27.84
CA ILE A 112 -12.09 -14.66 26.48
C ILE A 112 -11.45 -15.89 25.82
N LYS A 113 -11.96 -16.29 24.64
CA LYS A 113 -11.41 -17.37 23.82
C LYS A 113 -10.88 -16.83 22.49
N LYS A 114 -9.70 -17.27 22.07
CA LYS A 114 -9.13 -16.96 20.74
C LYS A 114 -9.45 -18.11 19.78
N HIS A 115 -9.98 -17.78 18.61
CA HIS A 115 -10.10 -18.69 17.46
C HIS A 115 -9.11 -18.27 16.38
N VAL A 116 -8.52 -19.25 15.69
CA VAL A 116 -7.52 -19.03 14.64
C VAL A 116 -7.82 -19.97 13.48
N LEU A 117 -8.10 -19.40 12.32
CA LEU A 117 -8.15 -20.11 11.05
C LEU A 117 -6.83 -19.91 10.32
N SER A 118 -6.29 -20.97 9.72
CA SER A 118 -5.06 -20.92 8.93
C SER A 118 -5.17 -21.90 7.76
N SER A 119 -4.71 -21.50 6.58
CA SER A 119 -4.67 -22.36 5.39
C SER A 119 -3.48 -23.32 5.35
N ALA A 120 -2.48 -23.10 6.22
CA ALA A 120 -1.30 -23.95 6.38
C ALA A 120 -0.81 -23.96 7.83
N SER A 121 -0.09 -25.02 8.21
CA SER A 121 0.61 -25.15 9.49
C SER A 121 2.12 -24.98 9.32
N ASP A 122 2.81 -24.49 10.36
CA ASP A 122 4.26 -24.35 10.36
C ASP A 122 4.92 -25.72 10.58
N ALA A 123 5.71 -26.18 9.60
CA ALA A 123 6.48 -27.43 9.68
C ALA A 123 7.96 -27.17 10.07
N GLY A 124 8.29 -25.96 10.51
CA GLY A 124 9.63 -25.53 10.95
C GLY A 124 10.49 -25.02 9.79
N SER A 125 10.67 -25.83 8.75
CA SER A 125 11.46 -25.48 7.55
C SER A 125 10.62 -25.06 6.35
N ARG A 126 9.30 -25.11 6.46
CA ARG A 126 8.33 -24.71 5.44
C ARG A 126 6.93 -24.60 6.03
N TRP A 127 6.00 -24.08 5.26
CA TRP A 127 4.57 -24.22 5.51
C TRP A 127 4.03 -25.52 4.91
N ASP A 128 3.12 -26.19 5.62
CA ASP A 128 2.38 -27.36 5.16
C ASP A 128 0.90 -27.00 4.97
N GLY A 129 0.47 -26.87 3.72
CA GLY A 129 -0.87 -26.43 3.32
C GLY A 129 -0.85 -25.43 2.16
N ILE A 130 -1.92 -24.63 2.04
CA ILE A 130 -2.04 -23.59 0.99
C ILE A 130 -1.38 -22.30 1.48
N ILE A 131 -0.47 -21.75 0.68
CA ILE A 131 0.28 -20.52 0.97
C ILE A 131 0.08 -19.45 -0.10
N PHE A 132 0.33 -18.21 0.28
CA PHE A 132 0.21 -17.02 -0.54
C PHE A 132 1.38 -16.05 -0.32
N PRO A 133 1.81 -15.33 -1.37
CA PRO A 133 1.50 -15.62 -2.77
C PRO A 133 1.98 -17.03 -3.17
N GLU A 134 1.33 -17.63 -4.16
CA GLU A 134 1.80 -18.90 -4.71
C GLU A 134 3.21 -18.72 -5.32
N GLN A 135 4.09 -19.71 -5.17
CA GLN A 135 5.45 -19.69 -5.72
C GLN A 135 5.64 -20.76 -6.78
N GLU A 136 6.32 -20.40 -7.87
CA GLU A 136 6.80 -21.34 -8.87
C GLU A 136 8.29 -21.61 -8.63
N HIS A 137 8.61 -22.43 -7.62
CA HIS A 137 9.98 -22.67 -7.11
C HIS A 137 11.11 -22.50 -8.16
N GLY A 138 11.83 -21.39 -8.06
CA GLY A 138 12.95 -21.05 -8.97
C GLY A 138 12.58 -20.08 -10.08
N GLY A 139 11.39 -19.48 -10.03
CA GLY A 139 10.96 -18.42 -10.94
C GLY A 139 11.77 -17.15 -10.70
N ILE A 140 12.27 -16.54 -11.78
CA ILE A 140 12.99 -15.24 -11.72
C ILE A 140 12.15 -14.11 -11.10
N HIS A 141 10.83 -14.30 -11.05
CA HIS A 141 9.86 -13.36 -10.51
C HIS A 141 9.19 -13.84 -9.23
N ASP A 142 9.71 -14.87 -8.57
CA ASP A 142 9.15 -15.38 -7.31
C ASP A 142 9.29 -14.38 -6.16
N SER A 143 8.45 -14.57 -5.14
CA SER A 143 8.54 -13.87 -3.85
C SER A 143 9.80 -14.29 -3.11
N TYR A 144 10.34 -13.38 -2.30
CA TYR A 144 11.39 -13.77 -1.38
C TYR A 144 10.87 -14.88 -0.45
N ASN A 145 11.64 -15.96 -0.32
CA ASN A 145 11.32 -17.06 0.58
C ASN A 145 12.54 -17.40 1.43
N ARG A 146 12.46 -17.09 2.72
CA ARG A 146 13.52 -17.38 3.70
C ARG A 146 13.96 -18.85 3.76
N TYR A 147 13.11 -19.78 3.32
CA TYR A 147 13.41 -21.21 3.31
C TYR A 147 14.13 -21.67 2.04
N ASP A 148 14.15 -20.83 0.99
CA ASP A 148 14.92 -21.12 -0.21
C ASP A 148 16.36 -20.65 -0.02
N THR A 149 17.30 -21.61 -0.01
CA THR A 149 18.73 -21.35 0.07
C THR A 149 19.39 -21.28 -1.30
N SER A 150 18.62 -21.25 -2.39
CA SER A 150 19.11 -21.11 -3.76
C SER A 150 19.63 -19.70 -4.06
N ASN A 151 20.37 -19.54 -5.15
CA ASN A 151 20.87 -18.23 -5.62
C ASN A 151 19.76 -17.30 -6.17
N TYR A 152 18.51 -17.78 -6.27
CA TYR A 152 17.38 -17.02 -6.83
C TYR A 152 16.45 -16.43 -5.77
N GLY A 153 16.64 -16.80 -4.50
CA GLY A 153 15.82 -16.36 -3.36
C GLY A 153 16.24 -15.03 -2.74
N ASP A 154 16.76 -14.06 -3.50
CA ASP A 154 17.18 -12.76 -2.96
C ASP A 154 16.00 -11.79 -2.76
N ALA A 155 15.92 -11.16 -1.60
CA ALA A 155 14.95 -10.10 -1.36
C ALA A 155 15.23 -8.88 -2.24
N THR A 156 14.22 -8.43 -3.00
CA THR A 156 14.35 -7.29 -3.92
C THR A 156 13.01 -6.60 -4.16
N ASN A 157 13.04 -5.31 -4.49
CA ASN A 157 11.86 -4.55 -4.90
C ASN A 157 11.51 -4.71 -6.40
N LEU A 158 12.31 -5.45 -7.17
CA LEU A 158 12.14 -5.56 -8.63
C LEU A 158 10.95 -6.42 -9.07
N ASN A 159 10.54 -7.39 -8.24
CA ASN A 159 9.56 -8.40 -8.63
C ASN A 159 8.12 -8.03 -8.23
N PHE A 160 7.90 -6.89 -7.55
CA PHE A 160 6.58 -6.50 -7.08
C PHE A 160 5.54 -6.40 -8.21
N ASN A 161 5.90 -5.85 -9.36
CA ASN A 161 4.98 -5.67 -10.49
C ASN A 161 4.49 -6.98 -11.13
N HIS A 162 5.06 -8.13 -10.74
CA HIS A 162 4.69 -9.44 -11.27
C HIS A 162 3.79 -10.22 -10.29
N ARG A 163 3.43 -9.60 -9.15
CA ARG A 163 2.57 -10.21 -8.14
C ARG A 163 1.11 -10.13 -8.58
N PRO A 164 0.32 -11.22 -8.38
CA PRO A 164 -1.10 -11.18 -8.70
C PRO A 164 -1.90 -10.44 -7.61
N LEU A 165 -3.03 -9.86 -8.03
CA LEU A 165 -4.05 -9.34 -7.13
C LEU A 165 -4.87 -10.47 -6.52
N TYR A 166 -5.00 -10.47 -5.19
CA TYR A 166 -5.85 -11.39 -4.45
C TYR A 166 -7.03 -10.66 -3.81
N HIS A 167 -8.17 -11.32 -3.86
CA HIS A 167 -9.38 -10.92 -3.15
C HIS A 167 -9.57 -11.81 -1.91
N ILE A 168 -9.57 -11.23 -0.73
CA ILE A 168 -9.66 -11.94 0.54
C ILE A 168 -10.89 -11.47 1.31
N VAL A 169 -11.69 -12.41 1.80
CA VAL A 169 -12.83 -12.10 2.68
C VAL A 169 -12.75 -12.95 3.92
N ALA A 170 -12.49 -12.33 5.07
CA ALA A 170 -12.46 -13.00 6.35
C ALA A 170 -13.57 -12.46 7.25
N GLY A 171 -14.26 -13.35 7.96
CA GLY A 171 -15.39 -12.90 8.74
C GLY A 171 -15.83 -13.85 9.83
N VAL A 172 -16.66 -13.28 10.70
CA VAL A 172 -17.35 -13.90 11.80
C VAL A 172 -18.83 -13.62 11.60
N THR A 173 -19.61 -14.68 11.62
CA THR A 173 -21.07 -14.67 11.75
C THR A 173 -21.46 -15.20 13.13
N GLN A 174 -22.75 -15.30 13.41
CA GLN A 174 -23.22 -15.78 14.71
C GLN A 174 -22.74 -17.20 15.08
N GLU A 175 -22.45 -18.04 14.09
CA GLU A 175 -22.13 -19.47 14.28
C GLU A 175 -20.87 -19.93 13.56
N ASN A 176 -20.30 -19.11 12.66
CA ASN A 176 -19.16 -19.53 11.86
C ASN A 176 -18.13 -18.42 11.74
N MET A 177 -16.87 -18.83 11.77
CA MET A 177 -15.72 -18.05 11.33
C MET A 177 -15.24 -18.63 10.01
N PHE A 178 -14.85 -17.78 9.06
CA PHE A 178 -14.47 -18.23 7.72
C PHE A 178 -13.43 -17.31 7.07
N VAL A 179 -12.78 -17.85 6.05
CA VAL A 179 -11.91 -17.13 5.12
C VAL A 179 -12.19 -17.59 3.69
N PHE A 180 -12.43 -16.64 2.80
CA PHE A 180 -12.47 -16.82 1.36
C PHE A 180 -11.24 -16.20 0.72
N VAL A 181 -10.74 -16.83 -0.34
CA VAL A 181 -9.77 -16.25 -1.27
C VAL A 181 -10.32 -16.42 -2.68
N ASN A 182 -10.37 -15.33 -3.44
CA ASN A 182 -10.91 -15.26 -4.80
C ASN A 182 -12.31 -15.91 -4.91
N GLY A 183 -13.16 -15.63 -3.92
CA GLY A 183 -14.54 -16.13 -3.83
C GLY A 183 -14.70 -17.60 -3.40
N LYS A 184 -13.60 -18.31 -3.12
CA LYS A 184 -13.62 -19.71 -2.65
C LYS A 184 -13.31 -19.80 -1.16
N VAL A 185 -14.09 -20.60 -0.42
CA VAL A 185 -13.80 -20.89 1.00
C VAL A 185 -12.47 -21.65 1.08
N ILE A 186 -11.51 -21.11 1.82
CA ILE A 186 -10.22 -21.76 2.09
C ILE A 186 -10.25 -22.49 3.43
N VAL A 187 -10.83 -21.86 4.45
CA VAL A 187 -10.91 -22.43 5.80
C VAL A 187 -12.13 -21.86 6.54
N SER A 188 -12.77 -22.69 7.36
CA SER A 188 -13.91 -22.30 8.20
C SER A 188 -13.99 -23.16 9.47
N GLU A 189 -14.50 -22.59 10.55
CA GLU A 189 -14.77 -23.27 11.82
C GLU A 189 -16.14 -22.81 12.36
N SER A 190 -16.89 -23.73 12.97
CA SER A 190 -18.09 -23.38 13.74
C SER A 190 -17.73 -22.86 15.13
N ILE A 191 -18.39 -21.80 15.55
CA ILE A 191 -18.23 -21.17 16.87
C ILE A 191 -19.54 -21.27 17.66
N ASP A 192 -19.45 -21.18 18.99
CA ASP A 192 -20.62 -21.21 19.87
C ASP A 192 -21.51 -19.98 19.61
N LYS A 193 -22.82 -20.21 19.40
CA LYS A 193 -23.88 -19.19 19.24
C LYS A 193 -23.88 -18.12 20.33
N ALA A 194 -23.42 -18.46 21.54
CA ALA A 194 -23.31 -17.53 22.66
C ALA A 194 -22.09 -16.60 22.58
N SER A 195 -21.09 -16.94 21.76
CA SER A 195 -19.86 -16.17 21.59
C SER A 195 -20.15 -14.81 20.95
N ARG A 196 -19.49 -13.76 21.45
CA ARG A 196 -19.52 -12.42 20.86
C ARG A 196 -18.10 -11.94 20.64
N LEU A 197 -17.85 -11.15 19.61
CA LEU A 197 -16.52 -10.56 19.42
C LEU A 197 -16.12 -9.78 20.67
N ALA A 198 -14.88 -9.99 21.11
CA ALA A 198 -14.35 -9.40 22.32
C ALA A 198 -14.44 -7.87 22.25
N LYS A 199 -14.82 -7.29 23.37
CA LYS A 199 -15.02 -5.84 23.50
C LYS A 199 -13.69 -5.12 23.43
N ASN A 200 -13.55 -4.20 22.48
CA ASN A 200 -12.29 -3.49 22.28
C ASN A 200 -12.51 -2.03 21.84
N SER A 201 -11.56 -1.16 22.22
CA SER A 201 -11.52 0.26 21.84
C SER A 201 -10.20 0.70 21.23
N ASN A 202 -9.25 -0.23 21.05
CA ASN A 202 -7.98 0.01 20.38
C ASN A 202 -8.21 0.43 18.94
N HIS A 203 -7.21 1.10 18.38
CA HIS A 203 -7.17 1.48 16.98
C HIS A 203 -7.11 0.28 16.06
N ILE A 204 -7.52 0.51 14.82
CA ILE A 204 -7.34 -0.45 13.74
C ILE A 204 -6.12 -0.03 12.94
N TYR A 205 -5.34 -1.01 12.52
CA TYR A 205 -4.12 -0.84 11.75
C TYR A 205 -4.28 -1.60 10.44
N LEU A 206 -4.06 -0.94 9.31
CA LEU A 206 -3.88 -1.59 8.02
C LEU A 206 -2.38 -1.67 7.73
N GLY A 207 -1.91 -2.84 7.28
CA GLY A 207 -0.47 -3.12 7.16
C GLY A 207 0.23 -3.43 8.49
N GLY A 208 -0.54 -3.59 9.57
CA GLY A 208 -0.04 -3.71 10.94
C GLY A 208 0.45 -2.39 11.52
N LYS A 209 1.17 -2.44 12.65
CA LYS A 209 1.65 -1.28 13.43
C LYS A 209 2.86 -0.57 12.82
N GLY A 210 3.51 -1.21 11.86
CA GLY A 210 4.68 -0.75 11.11
C GLY A 210 5.62 -1.90 10.79
N GLY A 211 5.83 -2.15 9.49
CA GLY A 211 6.73 -3.20 8.99
C GLY A 211 6.23 -4.65 9.11
N GLU A 212 4.93 -4.84 9.32
CA GLU A 212 4.30 -6.15 9.44
C GLU A 212 3.61 -6.62 8.15
N PHE A 213 3.59 -5.80 7.10
CA PHE A 213 3.09 -6.13 5.78
C PHE A 213 3.97 -5.54 4.70
N ARG A 214 4.23 -6.32 3.65
CA ARG A 214 4.94 -5.87 2.46
C ARG A 214 4.18 -6.23 1.18
N GLY A 215 3.89 -5.23 0.38
CA GLY A 215 3.06 -5.32 -0.81
C GLY A 215 2.08 -4.15 -0.92
N ALA A 216 1.15 -4.20 -1.85
CA ALA A 216 0.12 -3.17 -2.00
C ALA A 216 -1.24 -3.62 -1.48
N MET A 217 -2.00 -2.66 -0.95
CA MET A 217 -3.42 -2.78 -0.68
C MET A 217 -4.17 -1.82 -1.59
N GLU A 218 -5.18 -2.31 -2.30
CA GLU A 218 -5.98 -1.52 -3.23
C GLU A 218 -7.34 -1.15 -2.64
N ALA A 219 -7.89 -2.01 -1.79
CA ALA A 219 -9.09 -1.67 -1.04
C ALA A 219 -9.22 -2.49 0.25
N ILE A 220 -9.82 -1.87 1.27
CA ILE A 220 -10.24 -2.51 2.52
C ILE A 220 -11.68 -2.09 2.83
N HIS A 221 -12.57 -3.06 2.95
CA HIS A 221 -13.97 -2.88 3.29
C HIS A 221 -14.30 -3.67 4.55
N ILE A 222 -14.80 -2.99 5.57
CA ILE A 222 -15.19 -3.60 6.85
C ILE A 222 -16.70 -3.44 7.05
N SER A 223 -17.40 -4.54 7.23
CA SER A 223 -18.85 -4.60 7.43
C SER A 223 -19.20 -5.33 8.73
N ARG A 224 -20.38 -5.02 9.29
CA ARG A 224 -20.94 -5.74 10.45
C ARG A 224 -21.43 -7.14 10.11
N GLN A 225 -21.65 -7.42 8.84
CA GLN A 225 -22.22 -8.68 8.36
C GLN A 225 -21.58 -9.08 7.04
N PHE A 226 -21.49 -10.39 6.83
CA PHE A 226 -21.14 -10.97 5.55
C PHE A 226 -22.27 -10.74 4.55
N ASP A 227 -21.91 -10.32 3.35
CA ASP A 227 -22.80 -10.23 2.18
C ASP A 227 -22.15 -11.02 1.05
N ASN A 228 -22.96 -11.77 0.28
CA ASN A 228 -22.47 -12.54 -0.86
C ASN A 228 -21.83 -11.64 -1.94
N ASN A 229 -22.18 -10.36 -2.00
CA ASN A 229 -21.53 -9.40 -2.89
C ASN A 229 -20.06 -9.16 -2.52
N MET A 230 -19.68 -9.37 -1.25
CA MET A 230 -18.29 -9.25 -0.81
C MET A 230 -17.41 -10.37 -1.36
N ILE A 231 -17.95 -11.49 -1.83
CA ILE A 231 -17.16 -12.55 -2.51
C ILE A 231 -17.31 -12.48 -4.03
N SER A 232 -17.98 -11.44 -4.54
CA SER A 232 -18.13 -11.21 -5.97
C SER A 232 -16.82 -10.73 -6.59
N SER A 233 -16.75 -10.84 -7.91
CA SER A 233 -15.56 -10.46 -8.69
C SER A 233 -15.64 -8.99 -9.16
N SER A 234 -15.95 -8.07 -8.25
CA SER A 234 -16.06 -6.64 -8.52
C SER A 234 -15.44 -5.81 -7.40
N VAL A 235 -15.24 -4.50 -7.64
CA VAL A 235 -14.78 -3.57 -6.60
C VAL A 235 -15.69 -3.60 -5.36
N PRO A 236 -15.15 -3.39 -4.14
CA PRO A 236 -15.95 -3.40 -2.92
C PRO A 236 -17.08 -2.37 -2.97
N LEU A 237 -18.29 -2.79 -2.60
CA LEU A 237 -19.49 -1.95 -2.63
C LEU A 237 -19.96 -1.56 -1.24
N LEU A 238 -20.37 -0.30 -1.09
CA LEU A 238 -20.96 0.20 0.15
C LEU A 238 -22.36 -0.39 0.35
N THR A 239 -22.53 -1.14 1.42
CA THR A 239 -23.81 -1.67 1.89
C THR A 239 -24.30 -0.89 3.11
N GLY A 240 -25.56 -1.10 3.51
CA GLY A 240 -26.09 -0.55 4.77
C GLY A 240 -25.35 -1.04 6.03
N ASN A 241 -24.58 -2.13 5.92
CA ASN A 241 -23.80 -2.71 7.00
C ASN A 241 -22.33 -2.26 7.01
N SER A 242 -21.88 -1.54 5.98
CA SER A 242 -20.51 -1.04 5.87
C SER A 242 -20.18 -0.10 7.03
N THR A 243 -19.00 -0.29 7.60
CA THR A 243 -18.46 0.47 8.73
C THR A 243 -17.16 1.19 8.41
N ALA A 244 -16.44 0.71 7.40
CA ALA A 244 -15.36 1.44 6.77
C ALA A 244 -15.17 0.95 5.33
N LEU A 245 -14.83 1.84 4.43
CA LEU A 245 -14.38 1.53 3.07
C LEU A 245 -13.23 2.46 2.70
N TYR A 246 -12.06 1.88 2.45
CA TYR A 246 -10.88 2.59 1.96
C TYR A 246 -10.55 2.04 0.57
N ARG A 247 -10.54 2.91 -0.45
CA ARG A 247 -10.15 2.57 -1.83
C ARG A 247 -8.92 3.34 -2.32
N PHE A 248 -8.40 4.26 -1.49
CA PHE A 248 -7.20 5.06 -1.77
C PHE A 248 -7.30 5.96 -3.03
N GLU A 249 -8.52 6.26 -3.50
CA GLU A 249 -8.81 7.08 -4.68
C GLU A 249 -8.88 8.59 -4.37
N GLU A 250 -8.33 9.02 -3.23
CA GLU A 250 -8.42 10.43 -2.84
C GLU A 250 -7.60 11.31 -3.78
N PRO A 251 -8.10 12.49 -4.19
CA PRO A 251 -7.36 13.39 -5.06
C PRO A 251 -6.21 14.04 -4.27
N LEU A 252 -5.02 13.47 -4.37
CA LEU A 252 -3.82 14.00 -3.73
C LEU A 252 -2.78 14.41 -4.78
N ASP A 253 -2.13 15.54 -4.53
CA ASP A 253 -0.96 15.98 -5.31
C ASP A 253 0.31 15.39 -4.66
N ILE A 254 0.66 14.17 -5.08
CA ILE A 254 1.92 13.54 -4.66
C ILE A 254 3.07 14.12 -5.47
N VAL A 255 4.09 14.62 -4.77
CA VAL A 255 5.37 15.01 -5.39
C VAL A 255 6.07 13.73 -5.84
N SER A 256 6.08 13.49 -7.15
CA SER A 256 6.59 12.27 -7.77
C SER A 256 8.12 12.18 -7.81
N GLU A 257 8.81 13.31 -7.63
CA GLU A 257 10.26 13.40 -7.76
C GLU A 257 11.01 12.83 -6.53
N THR A 258 12.13 12.17 -6.82
CA THR A 258 13.10 11.69 -5.82
C THR A 258 14.40 12.48 -5.95
N TYR A 259 14.92 12.94 -4.82
CA TYR A 259 16.10 13.81 -4.75
C TYR A 259 17.28 13.08 -4.13
N GLN A 260 18.49 13.32 -4.63
CA GLN A 260 19.72 12.73 -4.11
C GLN A 260 20.46 13.70 -3.18
N LEU A 261 20.90 13.21 -2.03
CA LEU A 261 21.73 13.93 -1.09
C LEU A 261 23.19 13.91 -1.58
N THR A 262 23.88 15.03 -1.44
CA THR A 262 25.34 15.11 -1.68
C THR A 262 26.13 15.26 -0.39
N ALA A 263 25.48 15.76 0.67
CA ALA A 263 26.08 15.84 2.00
C ALA A 263 25.02 16.02 3.13
N LEU A 264 25.43 15.73 4.37
CA LEU A 264 24.78 15.96 5.64
C LEU A 264 25.69 16.86 6.49
N GLY A 265 25.13 17.88 7.11
CA GLY A 265 25.91 18.85 7.89
C GLY A 265 26.78 19.76 7.04
N SER A 266 27.70 20.45 7.71
CA SER A 266 28.65 21.39 7.09
C SER A 266 30.08 20.83 6.96
N ASP A 267 30.32 19.61 7.44
CA ASP A 267 31.64 18.97 7.40
C ASP A 267 31.84 18.22 6.07
N SER A 268 32.66 18.81 5.19
CA SER A 268 32.99 18.21 3.90
C SER A 268 33.91 16.98 4.00
N SER A 269 34.54 16.72 5.16
CA SER A 269 35.45 15.58 5.32
C SER A 269 34.73 14.26 5.58
N THR A 270 33.52 14.32 6.13
CA THR A 270 32.65 13.17 6.38
C THR A 270 31.24 13.45 5.86
N PRO A 271 31.08 13.63 4.53
CA PRO A 271 29.89 14.27 3.95
C PRO A 271 28.58 13.53 4.24
N TYR A 272 28.58 12.28 4.68
CA TYR A 272 27.34 11.56 5.02
C TYR A 272 27.24 11.19 6.51
N SER A 273 28.00 11.86 7.37
CA SER A 273 27.98 11.62 8.82
C SER A 273 27.06 12.58 9.55
N VAL A 274 26.32 12.04 10.51
CA VAL A 274 25.52 12.81 11.46
C VAL A 274 26.23 12.87 12.81
N ALA A 275 26.18 14.03 13.45
CA ALA A 275 26.73 14.22 14.79
C ALA A 275 25.83 13.52 15.82
N SER A 276 26.44 12.78 16.75
CA SER A 276 25.72 12.01 17.78
C SER A 276 24.92 12.87 18.76
N ASP A 277 25.27 14.16 18.87
CA ASP A 277 24.57 15.14 19.70
C ASP A 277 23.31 15.71 19.02
N GLY A 278 22.99 15.27 17.80
CA GLY A 278 21.82 15.75 17.06
C GLY A 278 21.97 17.17 16.51
N SER A 279 23.19 17.72 16.42
CA SER A 279 23.42 19.08 15.90
C SER A 279 23.34 19.20 14.38
N THR A 280 23.37 18.09 13.64
CA THR A 280 23.31 18.07 12.17
C THR A 280 21.92 18.46 11.65
N THR A 281 21.75 19.72 11.24
CA THR A 281 20.45 20.30 10.81
C THR A 281 20.40 20.65 9.32
N THR A 282 21.39 20.23 8.53
CA THR A 282 21.46 20.55 7.11
C THR A 282 21.63 19.31 6.25
N ILE A 283 20.94 19.31 5.11
CA ILE A 283 21.12 18.38 3.99
C ILE A 283 21.54 19.20 2.78
N THR A 284 22.43 18.69 1.95
CA THR A 284 22.81 19.33 0.69
C THR A 284 22.35 18.48 -0.49
N ILE A 285 21.79 19.11 -1.51
CA ILE A 285 21.45 18.54 -2.82
C ILE A 285 22.04 19.42 -3.93
N SER A 286 21.89 19.02 -5.20
CA SER A 286 22.31 19.87 -6.31
C SER A 286 21.52 21.20 -6.34
N THR A 287 22.14 22.28 -6.79
CA THR A 287 21.45 23.59 -6.90
C THR A 287 20.25 23.53 -7.85
N THR A 288 20.36 22.75 -8.93
CA THR A 288 19.26 22.47 -9.86
C THR A 288 18.09 21.80 -9.15
N ASP A 289 18.36 20.77 -8.35
CA ASP A 289 17.33 20.07 -7.60
C ASP A 289 16.68 20.97 -6.54
N ALA A 290 17.46 21.81 -5.88
CA ALA A 290 16.94 22.77 -4.91
C ALA A 290 16.01 23.82 -5.57
N GLN A 291 16.36 24.32 -6.76
CA GLN A 291 15.51 25.21 -7.55
C GLN A 291 14.21 24.51 -7.99
N ASN A 292 14.32 23.28 -8.49
CA ASN A 292 13.16 22.48 -8.92
C ASN A 292 12.24 22.15 -7.75
N LEU A 293 12.78 21.67 -6.64
CA LEU A 293 12.05 21.35 -5.42
C LEU A 293 11.34 22.60 -4.88
N ALA A 294 12.07 23.70 -4.68
CA ALA A 294 11.47 24.93 -4.17
C ALA A 294 10.38 25.48 -5.11
N THR A 295 10.57 25.36 -6.42
CA THR A 295 9.55 25.75 -7.42
C THR A 295 8.30 24.87 -7.30
N LYS A 296 8.46 23.54 -7.21
CA LYS A 296 7.36 22.59 -7.05
C LYS A 296 6.59 22.82 -5.74
N LEU A 297 7.29 23.02 -4.62
CA LEU A 297 6.67 23.20 -3.30
C LEU A 297 5.97 24.56 -3.11
N THR A 298 6.41 25.60 -3.83
CA THR A 298 5.83 26.95 -3.73
C THR A 298 4.84 27.28 -4.85
N GLY A 299 4.85 26.50 -5.94
CA GLY A 299 4.11 26.80 -7.16
C GLY A 299 4.63 28.02 -7.93
N ILE A 300 5.77 28.58 -7.53
CA ILE A 300 6.38 29.80 -8.10
C ILE A 300 7.83 29.48 -8.44
N THR A 301 8.29 29.88 -9.62
CA THR A 301 9.69 29.69 -10.02
C THR A 301 10.67 30.32 -9.03
N GLN A 302 11.57 29.51 -8.47
CA GLN A 302 12.61 29.93 -7.53
C GLN A 302 14.00 29.76 -8.16
N THR A 303 14.71 30.87 -8.40
CA THR A 303 16.04 30.84 -9.04
C THR A 303 17.18 31.31 -8.13
N SER A 304 16.88 32.02 -7.03
CA SER A 304 17.89 32.56 -6.10
C SER A 304 17.32 32.77 -4.70
N GLY A 305 18.20 32.80 -3.69
CA GLY A 305 17.83 33.10 -2.31
C GLY A 305 17.41 31.87 -1.49
N THR A 306 16.73 32.12 -0.37
CA THR A 306 16.25 31.09 0.55
C THR A 306 14.74 31.16 0.66
N VAL A 307 14.07 30.03 0.45
CA VAL A 307 12.64 29.85 0.71
C VAL A 307 12.50 29.29 2.13
N THR A 308 11.77 29.99 2.99
CA THR A 308 11.54 29.59 4.38
C THR A 308 10.12 29.09 4.57
N PHE A 309 9.98 27.85 5.07
CA PHE A 309 8.71 27.16 5.28
C PHE A 309 8.16 27.31 6.71
N THR A 310 8.97 27.83 7.64
CA THR A 310 8.60 28.10 9.04
C THR A 310 7.93 29.46 9.24
N SER A 311 7.68 30.21 8.16
CA SER A 311 7.07 31.54 8.19
C SER A 311 5.96 31.68 7.15
N SER A 312 5.15 32.74 7.29
CA SER A 312 4.16 33.14 6.28
C SER A 312 4.83 33.35 4.91
N PRO A 313 4.18 32.95 3.79
CA PRO A 313 2.80 32.44 3.69
C PRO A 313 2.65 30.92 3.91
N TYR A 314 3.74 30.19 4.10
CA TYR A 314 3.72 28.72 4.07
C TYR A 314 3.40 28.09 5.42
N SER A 315 3.92 28.65 6.51
CA SER A 315 3.68 28.11 7.84
C SER A 315 2.27 28.42 8.33
N MET A 316 1.58 27.42 8.87
CA MET A 316 0.25 27.53 9.47
C MET A 316 0.27 27.96 10.95
N GLY A 317 1.36 28.59 11.42
CA GLY A 317 1.52 29.03 12.80
C GLY A 317 2.50 28.16 13.60
N ASN A 318 2.33 28.11 14.92
CA ASN A 318 3.24 27.43 15.84
C ASN A 318 2.55 26.36 16.68
N TYR A 319 3.21 25.21 16.84
CA TYR A 319 2.93 24.24 17.87
C TYR A 319 3.24 24.87 19.22
N LYS A 320 2.38 24.57 20.20
CA LYS A 320 2.65 24.88 21.61
C LYS A 320 3.16 23.62 22.26
N VAL A 321 4.41 23.65 22.68
CA VAL A 321 5.12 22.51 23.25
C VAL A 321 5.46 22.84 24.70
N ILE A 322 5.04 21.98 25.62
CA ILE A 322 5.36 22.12 27.03
C ILE A 322 6.65 21.35 27.31
N ASP A 323 7.67 22.09 27.71
CA ASP A 323 8.95 21.56 28.16
C ASP A 323 8.89 21.35 29.68
N TYR A 324 8.98 20.08 30.07
CA TYR A 324 9.06 19.64 31.47
C TYR A 324 10.48 19.25 31.89
N TYR A 325 11.42 19.22 30.95
CA TYR A 325 12.76 18.68 31.15
C TYR A 325 13.75 19.78 31.53
N THR A 326 13.78 20.90 30.80
CA THR A 326 14.78 21.96 31.04
C THR A 326 14.55 22.71 32.34
N SER A 327 13.31 22.75 32.85
CA SER A 327 12.97 23.38 34.13
C SER A 327 12.04 22.49 34.97
N PRO A 328 12.58 21.43 35.60
CA PRO A 328 11.79 20.47 36.37
C PRO A 328 10.91 21.18 37.43
N GLY A 329 9.60 20.95 37.38
CA GLY A 329 8.63 21.55 38.31
C GLY A 329 8.03 22.90 37.90
N SER A 330 8.48 23.50 36.78
CA SER A 330 7.86 24.69 36.18
C SER A 330 7.47 24.42 34.71
N LYS A 331 6.40 25.05 34.23
CA LYS A 331 5.93 24.88 32.85
C LYS A 331 6.58 25.93 31.97
N SER A 332 7.51 25.53 31.10
CA SER A 332 7.95 26.36 29.98
C SER A 332 7.15 25.98 28.73
N THR A 333 6.55 26.95 28.03
CA THR A 333 5.85 26.71 26.76
C THR A 333 6.69 27.26 25.63
N LEU A 334 7.15 26.37 24.76
CA LEU A 334 7.90 26.67 23.56
C LEU A 334 6.95 26.77 22.35
N ALA A 335 7.30 27.67 21.43
CA ALA A 335 6.61 27.82 20.15
C ALA A 335 7.48 27.21 19.05
N ILE A 336 6.98 26.17 18.39
CA ILE A 336 7.68 25.50 17.28
C ILE A 336 6.91 25.75 15.98
N PRO A 337 7.48 26.45 14.98
CA PRO A 337 6.78 26.72 13.73
C PRO A 337 6.39 25.46 12.98
N HIS A 338 5.22 25.49 12.33
CA HIS A 338 4.77 24.44 11.43
C HIS A 338 5.53 24.51 10.11
N THR A 339 5.64 23.38 9.43
CA THR A 339 6.24 23.24 8.10
C THR A 339 5.30 22.42 7.22
N PRO A 340 4.83 22.91 6.07
CA PRO A 340 3.89 22.17 5.21
C PRO A 340 4.46 20.87 4.62
N TYR A 341 5.78 20.71 4.64
CA TYR A 341 6.45 19.58 4.00
C TYR A 341 7.44 18.91 4.95
N ASN A 342 7.43 17.58 4.89
CA ASN A 342 8.48 16.74 5.46
C ASN A 342 9.23 16.05 4.33
N LEU A 343 10.45 15.62 4.61
CA LEU A 343 11.23 14.75 3.76
C LEU A 343 11.27 13.37 4.40
N LEU A 344 11.13 12.31 3.61
CA LEU A 344 11.38 10.95 4.04
C LEU A 344 12.63 10.43 3.31
N ILE A 345 13.71 10.32 4.07
CA ILE A 345 15.01 9.83 3.61
C ILE A 345 14.98 8.29 3.64
N ASN A 346 15.49 7.66 2.60
CA ASN A 346 15.51 6.19 2.43
C ASN A 346 14.13 5.53 2.68
N PRO A 347 13.05 5.96 2.00
CA PRO A 347 11.66 5.60 2.30
C PRO A 347 11.32 4.09 2.26
N GLY A 348 12.17 3.23 1.71
CA GLY A 348 11.91 1.79 1.62
C GLY A 348 12.98 0.90 2.23
N ALA A 349 13.99 1.46 2.92
CA ALA A 349 15.18 0.73 3.37
C ALA A 349 15.84 -0.13 2.27
N ILE A 350 15.86 0.38 1.04
CA ILE A 350 16.44 -0.28 -0.13
C ILE A 350 17.56 0.54 -0.73
N ASN A 351 18.57 -0.15 -1.25
CA ASN A 351 19.56 0.45 -2.13
C ASN A 351 18.88 0.84 -3.44
N ARG A 352 18.93 2.13 -3.81
CA ARG A 352 18.25 2.66 -5.00
C ARG A 352 18.74 2.03 -6.31
N ASN A 353 20.01 1.65 -6.38
CA ASN A 353 20.65 1.13 -7.59
C ASN A 353 20.43 -0.37 -7.76
N THR A 354 20.46 -1.14 -6.67
CA THR A 354 20.32 -2.61 -6.72
C THR A 354 18.92 -3.10 -6.39
N HIS A 355 18.07 -2.23 -5.83
CA HIS A 355 16.73 -2.55 -5.30
C HIS A 355 16.73 -3.63 -4.21
N LYS A 356 17.88 -3.93 -3.61
CA LYS A 356 18.02 -4.87 -2.48
C LYS A 356 17.87 -4.13 -1.14
N PRO A 357 17.43 -4.80 -0.06
CA PRO A 357 17.45 -4.23 1.28
C PRO A 357 18.83 -3.67 1.65
N ASN A 358 18.87 -2.49 2.26
CA ASN A 358 20.10 -1.85 2.74
C ASN A 358 20.23 -1.83 4.27
N GLN A 359 19.20 -2.26 4.99
CA GLN A 359 19.11 -2.28 6.45
C GLN A 359 19.29 -0.90 7.13
N SER A 360 19.29 0.19 6.36
CA SER A 360 19.36 1.55 6.89
C SER A 360 17.96 2.07 7.19
N PRO A 361 17.71 2.68 8.37
CA PRO A 361 16.37 3.16 8.73
C PRO A 361 15.84 4.25 7.79
N PRO A 362 14.55 4.18 7.37
CA PRO A 362 13.82 5.33 6.88
C PRO A 362 13.80 6.43 7.94
N GLU A 363 13.98 7.69 7.52
CA GLU A 363 13.97 8.82 8.44
C GLU A 363 13.15 9.97 7.90
N ARG A 364 12.13 10.33 8.66
CA ARG A 364 11.29 11.48 8.37
C ARG A 364 11.81 12.71 9.10
N VAL A 365 11.97 13.81 8.38
CA VAL A 365 12.43 15.10 8.89
C VAL A 365 11.53 16.21 8.38
N ARG A 366 11.45 17.31 9.12
CA ARG A 366 10.67 18.50 8.81
C ARG A 366 11.52 19.44 7.97
N LEU A 367 10.97 19.96 6.86
CA LEU A 367 11.68 20.88 5.98
C LEU A 367 11.46 22.33 6.44
N GLU A 368 12.50 22.98 6.95
CA GLU A 368 12.40 24.35 7.45
C GLU A 368 12.72 25.40 6.39
N SER A 369 13.72 25.15 5.52
CA SER A 369 14.05 26.05 4.42
C SER A 369 14.85 25.37 3.31
N ILE A 370 14.83 25.96 2.11
CA ILE A 370 15.68 25.59 0.97
C ILE A 370 16.45 26.83 0.52
N ASN A 371 17.79 26.77 0.53
CA ASN A 371 18.63 27.74 -0.17
C ASN A 371 18.90 27.26 -1.59
N VAL A 372 18.21 27.87 -2.57
CA VAL A 372 18.26 27.43 -3.97
C VAL A 372 19.58 27.81 -4.67
N SER A 373 20.39 28.67 -4.05
CA SER A 373 21.68 29.11 -4.60
C SER A 373 22.83 28.18 -4.18
N THR A 374 22.70 27.51 -3.04
CA THR A 374 23.73 26.60 -2.51
C THR A 374 23.31 25.14 -2.50
N GLY A 375 22.02 24.84 -2.68
CA GLY A 375 21.49 23.49 -2.55
C GLY A 375 21.33 23.02 -1.10
N VAL A 376 21.48 23.92 -0.12
CA VAL A 376 21.38 23.58 1.30
C VAL A 376 19.93 23.64 1.77
N LEU A 377 19.46 22.55 2.34
CA LEU A 377 18.17 22.39 2.99
C LEU A 377 18.38 22.43 4.50
N THR A 378 17.62 23.25 5.21
CA THR A 378 17.56 23.23 6.67
C THR A 378 16.42 22.32 7.12
N VAL A 379 16.75 21.38 8.00
CA VAL A 379 15.82 20.36 8.48
C VAL A 379 15.90 20.18 9.99
N SER A 380 14.81 19.70 10.58
CA SER A 380 14.78 19.20 11.95
C SER A 380 14.14 17.82 11.98
N SER A 381 14.48 16.99 12.96
CA SER A 381 13.74 15.75 13.20
C SER A 381 12.25 16.03 13.41
N ILE A 382 11.40 15.05 13.08
CA ILE A 382 10.01 15.04 13.53
C ILE A 382 9.90 14.87 15.06
N HIS A 383 10.95 14.40 15.71
CA HIS A 383 10.96 14.13 17.13
C HIS A 383 11.52 15.29 17.94
N LEU A 384 10.84 15.56 19.05
CA LEU A 384 11.34 16.45 20.09
C LEU A 384 12.25 15.69 21.04
N ASP A 385 13.41 16.28 21.30
CA ASP A 385 14.42 15.79 22.22
C ASP A 385 14.91 16.98 23.07
N PHE A 386 14.42 17.05 24.31
CA PHE A 386 14.82 18.09 25.25
C PHE A 386 16.16 17.80 25.94
N VAL A 387 16.73 16.61 25.72
CA VAL A 387 18.03 16.21 26.29
C VAL A 387 19.15 16.71 25.38
N ASN A 388 19.06 16.40 24.09
CA ASN A 388 20.11 16.70 23.11
C ASN A 388 19.74 17.83 22.14
N GLY A 389 18.48 18.26 22.12
CA GLY A 389 17.99 19.30 21.20
C GLY A 389 18.02 20.71 21.77
N THR A 390 18.15 21.70 20.89
CA THR A 390 18.02 23.13 21.23
C THR A 390 16.53 23.50 21.21
N ASN A 391 15.98 23.94 22.35
CA ASN A 391 14.53 24.17 22.52
C ASN A 391 13.69 22.94 22.17
N GLY A 392 14.22 21.74 22.44
CA GLY A 392 13.60 20.46 22.08
C GLY A 392 13.75 20.06 20.61
N LYS A 393 14.21 20.95 19.72
CA LYS A 393 14.49 20.59 18.33
C LYS A 393 15.85 19.92 18.20
N ARG A 394 15.89 18.75 17.57
CA ARG A 394 17.12 18.09 17.15
C ARG A 394 17.21 17.99 15.63
N GLY A 395 18.42 17.82 15.13
CA GLY A 395 18.72 17.51 13.74
C GLY A 395 18.52 16.02 13.42
N LEU A 396 19.24 15.56 12.39
CA LEU A 396 19.17 14.20 11.87
C LEU A 396 19.51 13.13 12.93
N LEU A 397 18.97 11.94 12.72
CA LEU A 397 19.18 10.74 13.51
C LEU A 397 20.27 9.85 12.91
N HIS A 398 20.28 9.68 11.58
CA HIS A 398 21.07 8.63 10.94
C HIS A 398 22.06 9.19 9.91
N SER A 399 23.32 8.75 10.02
CA SER A 399 24.30 8.85 8.94
C SER A 399 23.86 8.04 7.72
N ARG A 400 24.34 8.43 6.54
CA ARG A 400 23.99 7.83 5.24
C ARG A 400 25.23 7.35 4.50
N THR A 401 25.01 6.70 3.38
CA THR A 401 26.03 6.14 2.48
C THR A 401 25.68 6.54 1.05
N ALA A 402 26.66 7.13 0.36
CA ALA A 402 26.53 7.49 -1.04
C ALA A 402 26.10 6.28 -1.90
N ASP A 403 25.20 6.51 -2.85
CA ASP A 403 24.69 5.53 -3.81
C ASP A 403 23.97 4.31 -3.17
N VAL A 404 23.56 4.43 -1.91
CA VAL A 404 22.85 3.39 -1.15
C VAL A 404 21.55 3.93 -0.57
N ASP A 405 21.63 4.87 0.37
CA ASP A 405 20.50 5.41 1.13
C ASP A 405 20.52 6.96 1.17
N ASP A 406 21.23 7.55 0.22
CA ASP A 406 21.42 8.99 0.00
C ASP A 406 20.32 9.59 -0.89
N TYR A 407 19.05 9.21 -0.67
CA TYR A 407 17.92 9.80 -1.38
C TYR A 407 16.73 10.07 -0.46
N PHE A 408 15.88 11.02 -0.85
CA PHE A 408 14.63 11.32 -0.16
C PHE A 408 13.49 11.60 -1.13
N VAL A 409 12.28 11.47 -0.59
CA VAL A 409 11.02 11.87 -1.20
C VAL A 409 10.31 12.89 -0.31
N VAL A 410 9.36 13.62 -0.89
CA VAL A 410 8.59 14.62 -0.15
C VAL A 410 7.29 14.00 0.37
N VAL A 411 6.96 14.30 1.62
CA VAL A 411 5.67 14.03 2.24
C VAL A 411 4.99 15.37 2.46
N ALA A 412 3.83 15.58 1.85
CA ALA A 412 3.10 16.85 1.86
C ALA A 412 2.33 17.11 3.17
N SER A 413 3.00 16.93 4.31
CA SER A 413 2.42 17.06 5.64
C SER A 413 3.48 17.29 6.70
N ASP A 414 3.12 18.12 7.69
CA ASP A 414 3.86 18.27 8.93
C ASP A 414 3.57 17.15 9.94
N LEU A 415 4.61 16.70 10.62
CA LEU A 415 4.52 15.79 11.76
C LEU A 415 5.53 16.23 12.83
N LEU A 416 5.04 16.42 14.06
CA LEU A 416 5.86 16.66 15.24
C LEU A 416 5.45 15.72 16.38
N ILE A 417 6.42 15.02 16.96
CA ILE A 417 6.24 13.98 17.98
C ILE A 417 7.04 14.35 19.23
N ASP A 418 6.38 14.41 20.38
CA ASP A 418 7.01 14.45 21.70
C ASP A 418 7.04 13.05 22.32
N ASN A 419 8.20 12.40 22.20
CA ASN A 419 8.46 11.12 22.84
C ASN A 419 9.09 11.28 24.23
N GLY A 420 9.68 12.44 24.54
CA GLY A 420 10.34 12.71 25.83
C GLY A 420 9.38 12.75 27.02
N THR A 421 8.09 13.04 26.79
CA THR A 421 7.03 13.02 27.83
C THR A 421 6.14 11.78 27.83
N GLY A 422 6.40 10.81 26.94
CA GLY A 422 5.67 9.53 26.88
C GLY A 422 4.26 9.60 26.27
N ARG A 423 3.95 10.63 25.45
CA ARG A 423 2.63 10.80 24.81
C ARG A 423 2.80 11.12 23.31
N PRO A 424 2.88 10.08 22.45
CA PRO A 424 3.31 10.23 21.05
C PRO A 424 2.32 11.00 20.16
N TYR A 425 1.08 11.23 20.60
CA TYR A 425 0.13 12.06 19.85
C TYR A 425 -0.89 12.72 20.79
N GLN A 426 -1.05 14.04 20.69
CA GLN A 426 -1.93 14.87 21.49
C GLN A 426 -2.89 15.66 20.57
N PRO A 427 -4.05 16.09 21.08
CA PRO A 427 -4.99 16.91 20.32
C PRO A 427 -4.41 18.28 19.95
N PRO A 428 -5.05 19.02 19.03
CA PRO A 428 -4.55 20.31 18.58
C PRO A 428 -4.21 21.24 19.76
N HIS A 429 -3.08 21.97 19.64
CA HIS A 429 -2.48 22.88 20.62
C HIS A 429 -1.63 22.26 21.76
N TYR A 430 -1.28 20.98 21.68
CA TYR A 430 -0.43 20.26 22.64
C TYR A 430 0.82 19.60 21.99
N ASN A 431 1.63 18.84 22.73
CA ASN A 431 3.03 18.57 22.36
C ASN A 431 3.25 17.76 21.07
N SER A 432 2.39 16.79 20.76
CA SER A 432 2.54 15.91 19.58
C SER A 432 1.36 16.11 18.64
N GLN A 433 1.59 16.47 17.37
CA GLN A 433 0.52 16.86 16.46
C GLN A 433 0.87 16.57 14.98
N VAL A 434 -0.16 16.21 14.22
CA VAL A 434 -0.20 16.31 12.74
C VAL A 434 -1.21 17.40 12.41
N ILE A 435 -0.72 18.60 12.07
CA ILE A 435 -1.57 19.75 11.76
C ILE A 435 -1.96 19.76 10.30
N ASP A 436 -0.97 19.57 9.41
CA ASP A 436 -1.26 19.37 8.01
C ASP A 436 -1.45 17.88 7.75
N ARG A 437 -2.70 17.48 7.54
CA ARG A 437 -3.08 16.09 7.23
C ARG A 437 -3.24 15.86 5.73
N THR A 438 -3.13 16.93 4.95
CA THR A 438 -3.08 16.85 3.49
C THR A 438 -1.95 15.88 3.15
N GLY A 439 -2.16 14.95 2.23
CA GLY A 439 -1.12 13.96 1.92
C GLY A 439 -0.82 12.88 2.97
N GLN A 440 -1.52 12.78 4.11
CA GLN A 440 -1.42 11.60 5.01
C GLN A 440 -2.76 10.95 5.30
N MET A 441 -3.86 11.66 5.04
CA MET A 441 -5.19 11.13 5.27
C MET A 441 -5.54 10.06 4.25
N VAL A 442 -6.22 9.02 4.73
CA VAL A 442 -6.86 7.99 3.91
C VAL A 442 -8.36 8.07 4.15
N ILE A 443 -9.15 8.27 3.10
CA ILE A 443 -10.57 8.56 3.24
C ILE A 443 -11.37 7.27 3.42
N ASP A 444 -12.00 7.14 4.59
CA ASP A 444 -13.18 6.28 4.74
C ASP A 444 -14.38 6.85 3.97
N GLU A 445 -14.83 6.12 2.96
CA GLU A 445 -15.99 6.45 2.14
C GLU A 445 -17.31 5.95 2.73
N SER A 446 -17.26 5.21 3.84
CA SER A 446 -18.46 4.78 4.55
C SER A 446 -19.19 5.96 5.20
N THR A 447 -20.43 5.72 5.62
CA THR A 447 -21.23 6.70 6.35
C THR A 447 -20.66 7.10 7.72
N LEU A 448 -19.64 6.40 8.21
CA LEU A 448 -19.01 6.69 9.51
C LEU A 448 -17.84 7.67 9.41
N GLU A 449 -17.32 7.95 8.21
CA GLU A 449 -16.21 8.90 7.97
C GLU A 449 -15.00 8.68 8.89
N GLN A 450 -14.64 7.42 9.16
CA GLN A 450 -13.51 7.05 10.00
C GLN A 450 -12.20 7.11 9.23
N HIS A 451 -11.81 8.30 8.78
CA HIS A 451 -10.60 8.47 7.99
C HIS A 451 -9.36 7.96 8.74
N GLY A 452 -8.48 7.27 8.00
CA GLY A 452 -7.20 6.80 8.48
C GLY A 452 -6.10 7.84 8.31
N LEU A 453 -4.95 7.57 8.91
CA LEU A 453 -3.73 8.35 8.78
C LEU A 453 -2.57 7.41 8.46
N MET A 454 -1.79 7.76 7.44
CA MET A 454 -0.53 7.07 7.14
C MET A 454 0.50 7.42 8.22
N TYR A 455 0.59 6.56 9.21
CA TYR A 455 1.36 6.76 10.43
C TYR A 455 1.67 5.41 11.06
N SER A 456 2.94 5.21 11.41
CA SER A 456 3.40 4.00 12.07
C SER A 456 3.73 4.21 13.53
N SER A 457 3.31 3.22 14.32
CA SER A 457 3.55 3.14 15.77
C SER A 457 4.76 2.28 16.12
N GLN A 458 5.41 1.71 15.11
CA GLN A 458 6.57 0.83 15.20
C GLN A 458 7.38 0.89 13.90
N MET A 459 8.63 0.45 13.97
CA MET A 459 9.48 0.13 12.83
C MET A 459 9.97 -1.32 12.97
N ALA A 460 10.07 -2.05 11.86
CA ALA A 460 10.67 -3.38 11.85
C ALA A 460 12.20 -3.27 11.94
N THR A 461 12.76 -3.79 13.02
CA THR A 461 14.21 -3.82 13.27
C THR A 461 14.73 -5.25 13.25
N THR A 462 16.02 -5.43 12.99
CA THR A 462 16.65 -6.76 13.03
C THR A 462 16.53 -7.46 14.39
N THR A 463 16.24 -6.72 15.46
CA THR A 463 15.92 -7.26 16.79
C THR A 463 14.46 -7.68 16.94
N THR A 464 13.51 -6.89 16.43
CA THR A 464 12.06 -7.15 16.60
C THR A 464 11.48 -8.07 15.54
N HIS A 465 12.05 -8.06 14.33
CA HIS A 465 11.63 -8.83 13.17
C HIS A 465 12.85 -9.48 12.50
N PRO A 466 13.53 -10.43 13.18
CA PRO A 466 14.82 -10.96 12.75
C PRO A 466 14.78 -11.71 11.41
N ASN A 467 13.62 -12.18 10.99
CA ASN A 467 13.46 -12.90 9.73
C ASN A 467 13.04 -11.99 8.56
N ASN A 468 12.62 -10.75 8.83
CA ASN A 468 12.25 -9.82 7.78
C ASN A 468 13.53 -9.29 7.10
N PRO A 469 13.76 -9.57 5.80
CA PRO A 469 14.99 -9.17 5.12
C PRO A 469 15.12 -7.65 4.94
N PHE A 470 14.01 -6.90 5.05
CA PHE A 470 14.00 -5.45 4.97
C PHE A 470 14.14 -4.77 6.34
N ALA A 471 14.11 -5.54 7.43
CA ALA A 471 14.24 -4.99 8.77
C ALA A 471 15.57 -4.23 8.93
N VAL A 472 15.50 -3.10 9.63
CA VAL A 472 16.63 -2.17 9.71
C VAL A 472 17.44 -2.37 10.96
N VAL A 473 18.72 -1.99 10.90
CA VAL A 473 19.57 -1.93 12.07
C VAL A 473 19.36 -0.60 12.76
N TRP A 474 18.71 -0.64 13.92
CA TRP A 474 18.57 0.55 14.76
C TRP A 474 19.84 0.76 15.60
N PRO A 475 20.51 1.93 15.53
CA PRO A 475 21.71 2.18 16.32
C PRO A 475 21.43 2.17 17.82
N SER A 476 22.23 1.45 18.61
CA SER A 476 22.08 1.40 20.07
C SER A 476 22.35 2.73 20.78
N SER A 477 22.97 3.69 20.09
CA SER A 477 23.18 5.06 20.58
C SER A 477 21.95 5.96 20.44
N ILE A 478 20.89 5.51 19.77
CA ILE A 478 19.65 6.26 19.55
C ILE A 478 18.51 5.55 20.26
N ASP A 479 17.74 6.29 21.06
CA ASP A 479 16.58 5.74 21.77
C ASP A 479 15.55 5.13 20.80
N GLU A 480 15.04 3.94 21.11
CA GLU A 480 14.03 3.23 20.32
C GLU A 480 12.72 4.00 20.21
N LEU A 481 12.44 4.93 21.12
CA LEU A 481 11.27 5.80 21.04
C LEU A 481 11.24 6.62 19.73
N PHE A 482 12.40 6.92 19.14
CA PHE A 482 12.47 7.65 17.87
C PHE A 482 12.12 6.79 16.64
N GLN A 483 11.83 5.49 16.77
CA GLN A 483 11.43 4.65 15.64
C GLN A 483 10.05 5.00 15.05
N ILE A 484 9.23 5.72 15.82
CA ILE A 484 7.82 5.99 15.51
C ILE A 484 7.67 7.10 14.46
N GLY A 485 6.69 7.00 13.56
CA GLY A 485 6.28 8.11 12.68
C GLY A 485 7.17 8.35 11.46
N HIS A 486 8.15 7.48 11.20
CA HIS A 486 8.99 7.51 10.00
C HIS A 486 8.27 6.90 8.77
N SER A 487 7.03 7.32 8.53
CA SER A 487 6.19 6.93 7.39
C SER A 487 5.39 8.12 6.86
N GLY A 488 4.81 7.97 5.67
CA GLY A 488 3.94 8.96 5.06
C GLY A 488 3.59 8.61 3.62
N ARG A 489 2.62 9.32 3.03
CA ARG A 489 2.27 9.12 1.62
C ARG A 489 3.25 9.91 0.74
N HIS A 490 3.87 9.22 -0.21
CA HIS A 490 4.87 9.76 -1.13
C HIS A 490 4.90 8.95 -2.43
N ALA A 491 5.81 9.31 -3.34
CA ALA A 491 5.95 8.74 -4.68
C ALA A 491 6.15 7.21 -4.76
N TYR A 492 6.49 6.54 -3.65
CA TYR A 492 6.70 5.08 -3.63
C TYR A 492 5.63 4.33 -2.85
N SER A 493 4.90 5.00 -1.97
CA SER A 493 3.81 4.39 -1.20
C SER A 493 2.45 4.60 -1.86
N HIS A 494 2.24 5.70 -2.59
CA HIS A 494 1.04 5.87 -3.39
C HIS A 494 1.32 5.48 -4.84
N ILE A 495 0.73 4.37 -5.27
CA ILE A 495 1.00 3.78 -6.59
C ILE A 495 -0.29 3.61 -7.38
N ASP A 496 -0.15 3.41 -8.69
CA ASP A 496 -1.26 2.99 -9.54
C ASP A 496 -1.73 1.60 -9.12
N GLY A 497 -3.05 1.44 -8.99
CA GLY A 497 -3.70 0.17 -8.66
C GLY A 497 -3.83 -0.74 -9.88
N HIS A 498 -4.10 -2.01 -9.62
CA HIS A 498 -4.32 -3.03 -10.62
C HIS A 498 -5.56 -2.71 -11.48
N GLU A 499 -5.50 -3.04 -12.77
CA GLU A 499 -6.57 -2.72 -13.74
C GLU A 499 -7.91 -3.37 -13.37
N TYR A 500 -7.86 -4.52 -12.69
CA TYR A 500 -9.04 -5.22 -12.20
C TYR A 500 -9.90 -4.34 -11.27
N MET A 501 -9.27 -3.49 -10.45
CA MET A 501 -9.98 -2.59 -9.52
C MET A 501 -10.64 -1.40 -10.22
N ARG A 502 -10.50 -1.29 -11.55
CA ARG A 502 -11.24 -0.31 -12.35
C ARG A 502 -12.59 -0.85 -12.81
N LYS A 503 -12.84 -2.15 -12.65
CA LYS A 503 -14.03 -2.83 -13.15
C LYS A 503 -15.22 -2.62 -12.21
N PHE A 504 -16.23 -1.89 -12.66
CA PHE A 504 -17.49 -1.75 -11.94
C PHE A 504 -18.27 -3.07 -11.94
N PRO A 505 -19.22 -3.25 -11.01
CA PRO A 505 -20.16 -4.37 -11.07
C PRO A 505 -20.88 -4.43 -12.42
N ASN A 506 -21.32 -5.62 -12.81
CA ASN A 506 -22.08 -5.78 -14.05
C ASN A 506 -23.48 -5.16 -13.88
N PRO A 507 -23.89 -4.19 -14.72
CA PRO A 507 -25.24 -3.65 -14.69
C PRO A 507 -26.24 -4.70 -15.22
N MET A 508 -27.47 -4.65 -14.73
CA MET A 508 -28.60 -5.42 -15.30
C MET A 508 -28.91 -4.99 -16.73
N SER A 509 -28.84 -3.69 -17.00
CA SER A 509 -28.97 -3.13 -18.34
C SER A 509 -28.01 -1.98 -18.56
N LEU A 510 -27.43 -1.92 -19.75
CA LEU A 510 -26.52 -0.86 -20.20
C LEU A 510 -27.00 -0.38 -21.56
N VAL A 511 -27.26 0.91 -21.68
CA VAL A 511 -27.66 1.59 -22.93
C VAL A 511 -26.65 2.72 -23.19
N ILE A 512 -26.05 2.72 -24.38
CA ILE A 512 -25.14 3.78 -24.84
C ILE A 512 -25.83 4.51 -26.00
N ASP A 513 -26.04 5.82 -25.83
CA ASP A 513 -26.53 6.71 -26.88
C ASP A 513 -25.36 7.57 -27.38
N GLN A 514 -24.84 7.18 -28.55
CA GLN A 514 -23.68 7.82 -29.16
C GLN A 514 -24.09 9.10 -29.89
N GLN A 515 -23.51 10.23 -29.51
CA GLN A 515 -23.87 11.53 -30.04
C GLN A 515 -22.97 11.92 -31.23
N ILE A 516 -23.53 12.01 -32.43
CA ILE A 516 -22.80 12.33 -33.67
C ILE A 516 -22.27 13.79 -33.69
N GLY A 517 -22.82 14.68 -32.85
CA GLY A 517 -22.53 16.12 -32.83
C GLY A 517 -21.25 16.55 -32.11
N GLY A 518 -20.41 15.62 -31.63
CA GLY A 518 -19.22 15.94 -30.81
C GLY A 518 -19.55 16.33 -29.37
N ALA A 519 -20.81 16.16 -28.95
CA ALA A 519 -21.21 16.17 -27.54
C ALA A 519 -20.79 14.85 -26.86
N ALA A 520 -20.72 14.85 -25.53
CA ALA A 520 -20.44 13.62 -24.79
C ALA A 520 -21.54 12.58 -25.01
N ASP A 521 -21.13 11.32 -25.20
CA ASP A 521 -22.05 10.18 -25.28
C ASP A 521 -22.81 10.02 -23.95
N ILE A 522 -24.08 9.60 -24.04
CA ILE A 522 -24.91 9.39 -22.85
C ILE A 522 -24.96 7.90 -22.57
N VAL A 523 -24.54 7.52 -21.36
CA VAL A 523 -24.58 6.13 -20.91
C VAL A 523 -25.57 6.00 -19.77
N SER A 524 -26.54 5.09 -19.94
CA SER A 524 -27.51 4.73 -18.91
C SER A 524 -27.24 3.32 -18.41
N LEU A 525 -26.86 3.21 -17.14
CA LEU A 525 -26.60 1.95 -16.45
C LEU A 525 -27.70 1.71 -15.41
N SER A 526 -28.28 0.51 -15.40
CA SER A 526 -29.22 0.10 -14.37
C SER A 526 -28.66 -1.07 -13.59
N TYR A 527 -28.59 -0.91 -12.28
CA TYR A 527 -28.11 -1.89 -11.32
C TYR A 527 -29.29 -2.45 -10.53
N ASP A 528 -29.17 -3.68 -10.05
CA ASP A 528 -30.11 -4.22 -9.07
C ASP A 528 -29.77 -3.69 -7.67
N ASN A 529 -30.61 -4.04 -6.70
CA ASN A 529 -30.36 -3.69 -5.30
C ASN A 529 -29.15 -4.41 -4.68
N THR A 530 -28.47 -5.31 -5.41
CA THR A 530 -27.25 -5.99 -4.95
C THR A 530 -26.00 -5.16 -5.17
N ALA A 531 -26.08 -4.13 -6.02
CA ALA A 531 -25.03 -3.16 -6.24
C ALA A 531 -25.41 -1.74 -5.74
N PRO A 532 -25.72 -1.58 -4.44
CA PRO A 532 -26.11 -0.29 -3.90
C PRO A 532 -24.95 0.71 -3.96
N ASN A 533 -25.28 1.99 -4.13
CA ASN A 533 -24.33 3.10 -4.14
C ASN A 533 -23.26 3.07 -5.25
N VAL A 534 -23.42 2.24 -6.30
CA VAL A 534 -22.49 2.20 -7.44
C VAL A 534 -22.39 3.55 -8.16
N ASP A 535 -23.44 4.37 -8.10
CA ASP A 535 -23.44 5.76 -8.59
C ASP A 535 -22.32 6.61 -7.96
N ARG A 536 -21.96 6.35 -6.70
CA ARG A 536 -20.89 7.07 -5.99
C ARG A 536 -19.49 6.75 -6.50
N PHE A 537 -19.35 5.68 -7.29
CA PHE A 537 -18.07 5.28 -7.86
C PHE A 537 -17.78 5.97 -9.18
N PHE A 538 -18.77 6.65 -9.78
CA PHE A 538 -18.58 7.43 -10.99
C PHE A 538 -18.23 8.87 -10.63
N THR A 539 -16.99 9.26 -10.92
CA THR A 539 -16.59 10.66 -10.83
C THR A 539 -17.21 11.45 -12.00
N PRO A 540 -17.91 12.56 -11.76
CA PRO A 540 -18.44 13.40 -12.83
C PRO A 540 -17.35 13.81 -13.82
N ASN A 541 -17.63 13.69 -15.13
CA ASN A 541 -16.69 13.96 -16.23
C ASN A 541 -15.47 13.04 -16.29
N ALA A 542 -15.45 11.92 -15.57
CA ALA A 542 -14.42 10.92 -15.77
C ALA A 542 -14.62 10.15 -17.09
N LEU A 543 -13.52 9.80 -17.73
CA LEU A 543 -13.52 8.90 -18.88
C LEU A 543 -13.72 7.47 -18.38
N ALA A 544 -14.64 6.74 -19.03
CA ALA A 544 -14.90 5.33 -18.76
C ALA A 544 -14.98 4.56 -20.07
N ASP A 545 -14.48 3.34 -20.06
CA ASP A 545 -14.53 2.44 -21.20
C ASP A 545 -15.62 1.37 -20.96
N PHE A 546 -16.35 1.01 -22.00
CA PHE A 546 -17.46 0.05 -21.93
C PHE A 546 -17.18 -1.14 -22.83
N TYR A 547 -17.22 -2.33 -22.25
CA TYR A 547 -16.94 -3.57 -22.96
C TYR A 547 -18.17 -4.46 -22.98
N ASN A 548 -18.45 -5.09 -24.12
CA ASN A 548 -19.40 -6.19 -24.11
C ASN A 548 -18.69 -7.45 -23.63
N THR A 549 -19.09 -7.96 -22.47
CA THR A 549 -18.67 -9.28 -22.00
C THR A 549 -19.21 -10.28 -23.03
N PRO A 550 -18.37 -10.90 -23.87
CA PRO A 550 -18.86 -12.00 -24.69
C PRO A 550 -19.39 -13.06 -23.72
N SER A 551 -20.44 -13.78 -24.13
CA SER A 551 -21.00 -14.87 -23.31
C SER A 551 -19.87 -15.74 -22.76
N GLN A 552 -20.02 -16.27 -21.55
CA GLN A 552 -19.18 -17.38 -21.10
C GLN A 552 -19.40 -18.55 -22.06
N ILE A 553 -18.60 -18.61 -23.12
CA ILE A 553 -18.57 -19.74 -24.03
C ILE A 553 -17.79 -20.80 -23.27
N SER A 554 -18.50 -21.84 -22.81
CA SER A 554 -17.83 -23.01 -22.25
C SER A 554 -16.95 -23.60 -23.33
N ILE A 555 -15.65 -23.75 -23.05
CA ILE A 555 -14.73 -24.45 -23.93
C ILE A 555 -15.20 -25.91 -23.96
N SER A 556 -15.86 -26.32 -25.05
CA SER A 556 -16.40 -27.68 -25.19
C SER A 556 -15.31 -28.73 -25.39
N ALA A 557 -14.17 -28.32 -25.95
CA ALA A 557 -12.99 -29.14 -26.15
C ALA A 557 -11.76 -28.24 -26.27
N ALA A 558 -10.66 -28.62 -25.61
CA ALA A 558 -9.35 -28.04 -25.83
C ALA A 558 -8.47 -29.06 -26.57
N VAL A 559 -8.04 -28.72 -27.77
CA VAL A 559 -7.07 -29.53 -28.53
C VAL A 559 -5.69 -28.96 -28.26
N ASN A 560 -4.90 -29.65 -27.45
CA ASN A 560 -3.58 -29.20 -26.98
C ASN A 560 -2.40 -29.75 -27.81
N SER A 561 -2.69 -30.46 -28.90
CA SER A 561 -1.69 -30.94 -29.84
C SER A 561 -2.26 -30.97 -31.25
N SER A 562 -1.46 -30.50 -32.20
CA SER A 562 -1.80 -30.43 -33.61
C SER A 562 -0.53 -30.62 -34.43
N PRO A 563 -0.54 -31.41 -35.52
CA PRO A 563 0.59 -31.47 -36.44
C PRO A 563 0.78 -30.09 -37.10
N ALA A 564 2.01 -29.56 -37.06
CA ALA A 564 2.32 -28.31 -37.74
C ALA A 564 2.35 -28.51 -39.26
N SER A 565 1.70 -27.61 -40.00
CA SER A 565 1.66 -27.62 -41.47
C SER A 565 2.79 -26.79 -42.08
N PHE A 566 3.34 -25.84 -41.31
CA PHE A 566 4.45 -24.99 -41.72
C PHE A 566 5.40 -24.71 -40.55
N VAL A 567 6.70 -24.76 -40.83
CA VAL A 567 7.78 -24.63 -39.84
C VAL A 567 8.82 -23.68 -40.40
N VAL A 568 9.08 -22.57 -39.72
CA VAL A 568 10.13 -21.62 -40.08
C VAL A 568 11.20 -21.62 -39.01
N GLY A 569 12.42 -21.99 -39.38
CA GLY A 569 13.61 -21.82 -38.55
C GLY A 569 14.10 -20.38 -38.59
N ASN A 570 14.60 -19.88 -37.46
CA ASN A 570 15.19 -18.53 -37.35
C ASN A 570 16.57 -18.38 -38.04
N GLY A 571 17.05 -19.39 -38.76
CA GLY A 571 18.32 -19.37 -39.49
C GLY A 571 19.58 -19.44 -38.60
N LEU A 572 19.43 -19.76 -37.31
CA LEU A 572 20.56 -19.91 -36.39
C LEU A 572 21.14 -21.34 -36.43
N PRO A 573 22.39 -21.54 -35.96
CA PRO A 573 22.99 -22.87 -35.84
C PRO A 573 22.13 -23.81 -34.98
N GLU A 574 22.24 -25.12 -35.20
CA GLU A 574 21.42 -26.20 -34.59
C GLU A 574 21.27 -26.10 -33.06
N SER A 575 22.28 -25.54 -32.35
CA SER A 575 22.24 -25.32 -30.90
C SER A 575 21.42 -24.10 -30.43
N LYS A 576 20.96 -23.26 -31.36
CA LYS A 576 20.19 -22.02 -31.13
C LYS A 576 18.98 -21.90 -32.07
N GLU A 577 18.64 -22.98 -32.77
CA GLU A 577 17.52 -23.00 -33.69
C GLU A 577 16.23 -22.77 -32.91
N GLN A 578 15.52 -21.69 -33.25
CA GLN A 578 14.19 -21.42 -32.73
C GLN A 578 13.20 -21.61 -33.87
N ILE A 579 12.10 -22.27 -33.56
CA ILE A 579 11.11 -22.69 -34.54
C ILE A 579 9.82 -21.92 -34.29
N ILE A 580 9.30 -21.29 -35.33
CA ILE A 580 7.90 -20.86 -35.38
C ILE A 580 7.16 -21.95 -36.16
N ALA A 581 6.27 -22.65 -35.47
CA ALA A 581 5.41 -23.66 -36.06
C ALA A 581 3.97 -23.14 -36.12
N ILE A 582 3.37 -23.18 -37.30
CA ILE A 582 1.97 -22.80 -37.54
C ILE A 582 1.27 -24.07 -38.06
N GLY A 583 0.18 -24.53 -37.44
CA GLY A 583 -0.62 -25.54 -38.13
C GLY A 583 -1.69 -26.37 -37.42
N GLY A 584 -2.20 -27.25 -38.28
CA GLY A 584 -3.19 -28.31 -38.14
C GLY A 584 -3.70 -28.69 -39.53
N THR A 585 -4.20 -29.90 -39.74
CA THR A 585 -4.97 -30.20 -40.96
C THR A 585 -6.17 -29.26 -40.98
N ASP A 586 -6.35 -28.50 -42.06
CA ASP A 586 -7.37 -27.45 -42.22
C ASP A 586 -7.17 -26.16 -41.39
N PHE A 587 -5.97 -25.92 -40.83
CA PHE A 587 -5.67 -24.67 -40.13
C PHE A 587 -5.56 -23.48 -41.10
N ASP A 588 -6.53 -22.56 -41.06
CA ASP A 588 -6.46 -21.29 -41.80
C ASP A 588 -5.51 -20.31 -41.09
N PHE A 589 -4.32 -20.12 -41.68
CA PHE A 589 -3.28 -19.24 -41.15
C PHE A 589 -3.49 -17.75 -41.50
N LYS A 590 -4.47 -17.43 -42.36
CA LYS A 590 -4.72 -16.06 -42.83
C LYS A 590 -4.94 -15.02 -41.72
N PRO A 591 -5.63 -15.32 -40.60
CA PRO A 591 -5.80 -14.37 -39.49
C PRO A 591 -4.49 -13.96 -38.78
N PHE A 592 -3.40 -14.71 -38.95
CA PHE A 592 -2.11 -14.48 -38.28
C PHE A 592 -1.09 -13.74 -39.17
N MET A 593 -1.47 -13.36 -40.40
CA MET A 593 -0.55 -12.81 -41.40
C MET A 593 0.01 -11.41 -41.09
N LEU A 594 -0.43 -10.73 -40.02
CA LEU A 594 -0.21 -9.30 -39.91
C LEU A 594 1.22 -8.83 -39.59
N LYS A 595 2.11 -9.63 -38.97
CA LYS A 595 3.53 -9.23 -38.72
C LYS A 595 4.50 -10.41 -38.48
N GLY A 596 4.60 -11.37 -39.41
CA GLY A 596 5.59 -12.45 -39.30
C GLY A 596 5.79 -13.25 -40.60
N PRO A 597 6.78 -14.14 -40.67
CA PRO A 597 6.95 -15.06 -41.79
C PRO A 597 5.73 -15.99 -41.86
N VAL A 598 5.00 -15.94 -42.97
CA VAL A 598 3.80 -16.75 -43.24
C VAL A 598 4.04 -17.65 -44.45
N PRO A 599 3.30 -18.77 -44.60
CA PRO A 599 3.34 -19.57 -45.81
C PRO A 599 3.09 -18.71 -47.06
N GLU A 600 3.76 -19.01 -48.18
CA GLU A 600 3.51 -18.33 -49.45
C GLU A 600 2.04 -18.50 -49.84
N LEU A 601 1.40 -17.37 -50.14
CA LEU A 601 0.03 -17.26 -50.62
C LEU A 601 0.06 -16.33 -51.83
N ASP A 602 -0.73 -16.64 -52.85
CA ASP A 602 -0.96 -15.73 -53.99
C ASP A 602 -1.49 -14.36 -53.49
N ASP A 603 -1.44 -13.34 -54.36
CA ASP A 603 -1.69 -11.92 -54.05
C ASP A 603 -2.72 -11.65 -52.93
N ILE A 604 -2.27 -10.91 -51.90
CA ILE A 604 -3.11 -10.45 -50.79
C ILE A 604 -4.24 -9.56 -51.35
N ASN A 605 -5.50 -9.90 -51.08
CA ASN A 605 -6.67 -9.15 -51.53
C ASN A 605 -7.52 -8.64 -50.35
N ASP A 606 -8.60 -7.92 -50.65
CA ASP A 606 -9.51 -7.35 -49.65
C ASP A 606 -10.20 -8.43 -48.78
N ASP A 607 -10.35 -9.66 -49.27
CA ASP A 607 -10.89 -10.78 -48.50
C ASP A 607 -9.90 -11.26 -47.43
N THR A 608 -8.59 -11.21 -47.69
CA THR A 608 -7.56 -11.50 -46.69
C THR A 608 -7.62 -10.51 -45.52
N ARG A 609 -7.96 -9.25 -45.77
CA ARG A 609 -8.14 -8.21 -44.73
C ARG A 609 -9.34 -8.46 -43.83
N ASN A 610 -10.41 -9.08 -44.34
CA ASN A 610 -11.63 -9.35 -43.59
C ASN A 610 -11.42 -10.32 -42.41
N TYR A 611 -10.41 -11.19 -42.48
CA TYR A 611 -10.03 -12.11 -41.39
C TYR A 611 -9.48 -11.41 -40.14
N HIS A 612 -9.04 -10.16 -40.25
CA HIS A 612 -8.50 -9.39 -39.11
C HIS A 612 -9.52 -8.44 -38.48
N LEU A 613 -10.73 -8.37 -39.05
CA LEU A 613 -11.75 -7.39 -38.68
C LEU A 613 -13.06 -8.02 -38.19
N ARG A 614 -13.18 -9.35 -38.17
CA ARG A 614 -14.41 -10.05 -37.75
C ARG A 614 -14.13 -11.02 -36.59
N PRO A 615 -14.99 -11.02 -35.55
CA PRO A 615 -14.96 -12.06 -34.52
C PRO A 615 -15.27 -13.44 -35.14
N GLU A 616 -14.46 -14.45 -34.83
CA GLU A 616 -14.69 -15.83 -35.26
C GLU A 616 -15.38 -16.66 -34.16
N THR A 617 -16.05 -17.75 -34.55
CA THR A 617 -16.67 -18.72 -33.61
C THR A 617 -15.64 -19.61 -32.90
N GLU A 618 -14.39 -19.57 -33.35
CA GLU A 618 -13.25 -20.29 -32.77
C GLU A 618 -12.18 -19.27 -32.39
N SER A 619 -11.75 -19.28 -31.12
CA SER A 619 -10.62 -18.44 -30.68
C SER A 619 -9.32 -19.15 -31.02
N ARG A 620 -8.53 -18.56 -31.92
CA ARG A 620 -7.24 -19.12 -32.35
C ARG A 620 -6.10 -18.38 -31.63
N ILE A 621 -5.35 -19.07 -30.79
CA ILE A 621 -4.21 -18.50 -30.04
C ILE A 621 -2.91 -19.08 -30.61
N ALA A 622 -1.97 -18.22 -30.99
CA ALA A 622 -0.62 -18.63 -31.34
C ALA A 622 0.26 -18.63 -30.07
N LEU A 623 0.69 -19.80 -29.62
CA LEU A 623 1.64 -19.93 -28.51
C LEU A 623 3.06 -19.98 -29.06
N LEU A 624 3.86 -18.94 -28.81
CA LEU A 624 5.29 -18.94 -29.13
C LEU A 624 6.03 -19.74 -28.05
N LYS A 625 6.37 -21.00 -28.37
CA LYS A 625 7.20 -21.84 -27.50
C LYS A 625 8.68 -21.59 -27.83
N VAL A 626 9.36 -20.79 -27.02
CA VAL A 626 10.81 -20.56 -27.13
C VAL A 626 11.54 -21.73 -26.43
N PRO A 627 12.27 -22.61 -27.14
CA PRO A 627 12.87 -23.81 -26.55
C PRO A 627 13.88 -23.53 -25.42
N THR A 628 14.48 -22.34 -25.43
CA THR A 628 15.42 -21.89 -24.39
C THR A 628 14.78 -21.67 -23.02
N LEU A 629 13.45 -21.60 -22.94
CA LEU A 629 12.69 -21.63 -21.67
C LEU A 629 12.20 -23.05 -21.30
N GLY A 630 12.28 -24.01 -22.24
CA GLY A 630 11.79 -25.38 -22.05
C GLY A 630 12.87 -26.41 -21.73
N SER A 631 14.16 -26.10 -21.90
CA SER A 631 15.24 -27.06 -21.65
C SER A 631 15.66 -27.21 -20.19
N THR A 632 15.03 -26.50 -19.24
CA THR A 632 15.32 -26.66 -17.80
C THR A 632 14.16 -27.16 -16.94
N HIS A 633 12.90 -27.17 -17.39
CA HIS A 633 11.76 -27.52 -16.51
C HIS A 633 10.74 -28.47 -17.15
N ASN A 634 11.22 -29.59 -17.71
CA ASN A 634 10.38 -30.71 -18.16
C ASN A 634 10.04 -31.69 -17.02
N LEU A 635 9.55 -31.21 -15.87
CA LEU A 635 8.93 -32.06 -14.86
C LEU A 635 7.72 -31.36 -14.24
N ALA A 636 6.60 -32.09 -14.18
CA ALA A 636 5.39 -31.73 -13.45
C ALA A 636 5.69 -31.64 -11.94
N PRO A 637 5.03 -30.73 -11.18
CA PRO A 637 5.34 -30.52 -9.77
C PRO A 637 4.93 -31.74 -8.92
N TYR A 638 5.93 -32.34 -8.28
CA TYR A 638 5.84 -33.08 -7.01
C TYR A 638 6.89 -32.51 -6.06
#